data_AF-A0A7Y7YJ95-F1
#
_entry.id   AF-A0A7Y7YJ95-F1
#
_cell.length_a   1.000
_cell.length_b   1.000
_cell.length_c   1.000
_cell.angle_alpha   90.00
_cell.angle_beta   90.00
_cell.angle_gamma   90.00
#
_symmetry.space_group_name_H-M   'P 1'
#
loop_
_entity.id
_entity.type
_entity.pdbx_description
1 polymer ?
#
loop_
_entity_poly.entity_id
_entity_poly.type
_entity_poly.pdbx_seq_one_letter_code
_entity_poly.pdbx_strand_id
1 'polypeptide(L)'
;LLKHIRRCHTVYAGRRERILQRLAGDLSPWFEAVPTVAGFHMAALCKVPVNIPLLMELARQVEVGLYPLDVFFHDAPVRPGLIIGFGAIETLDIDPALDKVRDILQQIG
;
A
#
# COMPACT_ATOMS: atom_id res chain seq x y z
N LEU A 1 29.72 0.29 -7.99
CA LEU A 1 28.84 1.13 -7.14
C LEU A 1 27.69 1.78 -7.92
N LEU A 2 27.95 2.67 -8.90
CA LEU A 2 26.91 3.37 -9.67
C LEU A 2 25.96 2.47 -10.50
N LYS A 3 26.42 1.29 -10.97
CA LYS A 3 25.55 0.32 -11.69
C LYS A 3 24.55 -0.38 -10.75
N HIS A 4 24.98 -0.72 -9.53
CA HIS A 4 24.14 -1.38 -8.53
C HIS A 4 23.05 -0.44 -8.01
N ILE A 5 23.41 0.81 -7.69
CA ILE A 5 22.45 1.85 -7.29
C ILE A 5 21.40 2.06 -8.39
N ARG A 6 21.81 2.26 -9.65
CA ARG A 6 20.85 2.44 -10.76
C ARG A 6 19.89 1.27 -10.93
N ARG A 7 20.38 0.03 -10.86
CA ARG A 7 19.54 -1.18 -10.95
C ARG A 7 18.54 -1.26 -9.80
N CYS A 8 18.96 -0.98 -8.57
CA CYS A 8 18.06 -0.90 -7.42
C CYS A 8 16.98 0.17 -7.60
N HIS A 9 17.35 1.37 -8.06
CA HIS A 9 16.40 2.45 -8.36
C HIS A 9 15.35 2.04 -9.41
N THR A 10 15.74 1.33 -10.48
CA THR A 10 14.79 0.83 -11.50
C THR A 10 13.80 -0.17 -10.90
N VAL A 11 14.26 -1.07 -10.03
CA VAL A 11 13.38 -2.04 -9.36
C VAL A 11 12.38 -1.32 -8.45
N TYR A 12 12.81 -0.38 -7.63
CA TYR A 12 11.91 0.37 -6.74
C TYR A 12 10.93 1.27 -7.51
N ALA A 13 11.36 1.86 -8.62
CA ALA A 13 10.48 2.61 -9.50
C ALA A 13 9.37 1.72 -10.07
N GLY A 14 9.72 0.52 -10.57
CA GLY A 14 8.73 -0.43 -11.08
C GLY A 14 7.76 -0.93 -10.01
N ARG A 15 8.25 -1.24 -8.80
CA ARG A 15 7.40 -1.63 -7.67
C ARG A 15 6.41 -0.51 -7.29
N ARG A 16 6.91 0.74 -7.17
CA ARG A 16 6.09 1.91 -6.88
C ARG A 16 5.04 2.14 -7.96
N GLU A 17 5.44 2.12 -9.23
CA GLU A 17 4.53 2.32 -10.36
C GLU A 17 3.43 1.26 -10.39
N ARG A 18 3.78 0.00 -10.11
CA ARG A 18 2.77 -1.07 -10.07
C ARG A 18 1.74 -0.87 -8.96
N ILE A 19 2.19 -0.50 -7.76
CA ILE A 19 1.29 -0.22 -6.63
C ILE A 19 0.38 0.98 -6.94
N LEU A 20 0.93 2.04 -7.55
CA LEU A 20 0.14 3.20 -8.00
C LEU A 20 -0.94 2.81 -9.00
N GLN A 21 -0.64 1.94 -9.96
CA GLN A 21 -1.62 1.43 -10.92
C GLN A 21 -2.77 0.68 -10.23
N ARG A 22 -2.48 -0.12 -9.21
CA ARG A 22 -3.52 -0.83 -8.43
C ARG A 22 -4.38 0.14 -7.62
N LEU A 23 -3.76 1.12 -6.97
CA LEU A 23 -4.47 2.18 -6.22
C LEU A 23 -5.35 3.06 -7.13
N ALA A 24 -4.91 3.33 -8.35
CA ALA A 24 -5.71 4.05 -9.35
C ALA A 24 -6.74 3.17 -10.07
N GLY A 25 -6.62 1.85 -9.95
CA GLY A 25 -7.46 0.85 -10.61
C GLY A 25 -8.43 0.18 -9.64
N ASP A 26 -8.23 -1.10 -9.39
CA ASP A 26 -9.16 -1.96 -8.66
C ASP A 26 -9.26 -1.67 -7.16
N LEU A 27 -8.29 -0.97 -6.57
CA LEU A 27 -8.36 -0.52 -5.17
C LEU A 27 -8.91 0.91 -5.01
N SER A 28 -9.15 1.61 -6.12
CA SER A 28 -9.67 2.99 -6.12
C SER A 28 -11.06 3.19 -5.49
N PRO A 29 -11.93 2.18 -5.30
CA PRO A 29 -13.14 2.35 -4.51
C PRO A 29 -12.86 2.67 -3.03
N TRP A 30 -11.78 2.13 -2.47
CA TRP A 30 -11.46 2.28 -1.04
C TRP A 30 -10.36 3.30 -0.79
N PHE A 31 -9.38 3.43 -1.68
CA PHE A 31 -8.17 4.19 -1.42
C PHE A 31 -7.82 5.21 -2.50
N GLU A 32 -7.13 6.27 -2.08
CA GLU A 32 -6.46 7.25 -2.93
C GLU A 32 -4.99 7.36 -2.52
N ALA A 33 -4.06 7.25 -3.47
CA ALA A 33 -2.65 7.39 -3.19
C ALA A 33 -2.28 8.84 -2.83
N VAL A 34 -1.50 9.03 -1.77
CA VAL A 34 -0.84 10.32 -1.52
C VAL A 34 0.36 10.42 -2.48
N PRO A 35 0.49 11.49 -3.27
CA PRO A 35 1.60 11.62 -4.22
C PRO A 35 2.96 11.48 -3.53
N THR A 36 3.80 10.55 -4.01
CA THR A 36 5.19 10.42 -3.56
C THR A 36 6.13 10.43 -4.76
N VAL A 37 7.23 11.18 -4.66
CA VAL A 37 8.20 11.34 -5.75
C VAL A 37 9.33 10.31 -5.65
N ALA A 38 9.62 9.81 -4.45
CA ALA A 38 10.67 8.83 -4.17
C ALA A 38 10.44 8.14 -2.81
N GLY A 39 11.21 7.08 -2.54
CA GLY A 39 11.19 6.35 -1.26
C GLY A 39 10.89 4.86 -1.41
N PHE A 40 10.71 4.20 -0.27
CA PHE A 40 10.44 2.75 -0.15
C PHE A 40 9.06 2.44 0.43
N HIS A 41 8.24 3.46 0.62
CA HIS A 41 6.85 3.34 1.07
C HIS A 41 6.02 4.47 0.47
N MET A 42 4.70 4.32 0.56
CA MET A 42 3.75 5.38 0.24
C MET A 42 2.51 5.31 1.13
N ALA A 43 1.82 6.43 1.25
CA ALA A 43 0.54 6.49 1.95
C ALA A 43 -0.62 6.34 0.96
N ALA A 44 -1.68 5.65 1.38
CA ALA A 44 -2.95 5.58 0.69
C ALA A 44 -4.06 5.94 1.67
N LEU A 45 -4.81 7.01 1.40
CA LEU A 45 -5.89 7.50 2.24
C LEU A 45 -7.18 6.74 1.93
N CYS A 46 -7.96 6.42 2.96
CA CYS A 46 -9.31 5.90 2.77
C CYS A 46 -10.21 6.96 2.14
N LYS A 47 -10.92 6.59 1.06
CA LYS A 47 -11.95 7.42 0.41
C LYS A 47 -13.35 7.19 1.01
N VAL A 48 -13.55 6.01 1.58
CA VAL A 48 -14.77 5.58 2.27
C VAL A 48 -14.39 5.05 3.65
N PRO A 49 -15.34 4.96 4.61
CA PRO A 49 -15.08 4.29 5.87
C PRO A 49 -14.61 2.84 5.63
N VAL A 50 -13.41 2.51 6.11
CA VAL A 50 -12.85 1.15 6.09
C VAL A 50 -12.49 0.78 7.52
N ASN A 51 -12.86 -0.41 7.96
CA ASN A 51 -12.42 -0.95 9.24
C ASN A 51 -10.95 -1.40 9.13
N ILE A 52 -10.02 -0.44 9.25
CA ILE A 52 -8.58 -0.68 9.11
C ILE A 52 -8.05 -1.75 10.10
N PRO A 53 -8.44 -1.76 11.40
CA PRO A 53 -8.05 -2.83 12.30
C PRO A 53 -8.44 -4.23 11.81
N LEU A 54 -9.68 -4.41 11.34
CA LEU A 54 -10.13 -5.70 10.81
C LEU A 54 -9.41 -6.07 9.51
N LEU A 55 -9.20 -5.10 8.62
CA LEU A 55 -8.41 -5.31 7.39
C LEU A 55 -7.00 -5.83 7.72
N MET A 56 -6.32 -5.21 8.69
CA MET A 56 -4.99 -5.63 9.12
C MET A 56 -4.99 -7.05 9.72
N GLU A 57 -5.99 -7.36 10.56
CA GLU A 57 -6.13 -8.67 11.17
C GLU A 57 -6.26 -9.76 10.10
N LEU A 58 -7.17 -9.58 9.14
CA LEU A 58 -7.42 -10.53 8.06
C LEU A 58 -6.23 -10.60 7.08
N ALA A 59 -5.62 -9.46 6.74
CA ALA A 59 -4.44 -9.43 5.88
C ALA A 59 -3.27 -10.23 6.47
N ARG A 60 -3.07 -10.13 7.80
CA ARG A 60 -2.06 -10.92 8.50
C ARG A 60 -2.32 -12.42 8.41
N GLN A 61 -3.58 -12.86 8.44
CA GLN A 61 -3.93 -14.29 8.31
C GLN A 61 -3.59 -14.86 6.92
N VAL A 62 -3.53 -14.01 5.89
CA VAL A 62 -3.13 -14.37 4.52
C VAL A 62 -1.71 -13.93 4.16
N GLU A 63 -0.89 -13.69 5.19
CA GLU A 63 0.53 -13.33 5.10
C GLU A 63 0.83 -12.02 4.37
N VAL A 64 -0.09 -11.05 4.44
CA VAL A 64 0.10 -9.69 3.94
C VAL A 64 0.30 -8.72 5.09
N GLY A 65 1.48 -8.11 5.16
CA GLY A 65 1.79 -7.05 6.13
C GLY A 65 1.27 -5.68 5.68
N LEU A 66 0.34 -5.11 6.44
CA LEU A 66 -0.16 -3.74 6.26
C LEU A 66 0.12 -2.91 7.52
N TYR A 67 0.33 -1.60 7.35
CA TYR A 67 0.52 -0.67 8.46
C TYR A 67 -0.54 0.44 8.39
N PRO A 68 -1.15 0.81 9.52
CA PRO A 68 -2.16 1.85 9.54
C PRO A 68 -1.49 3.23 9.45
N LEU A 69 -2.18 4.20 8.84
CA LEU A 69 -1.67 5.56 8.70
C LEU A 69 -1.93 6.44 9.93
N ASP A 70 -2.95 6.11 10.73
CA ASP A 70 -3.41 6.92 11.86
C ASP A 70 -2.32 7.16 12.92
N VAL A 71 -1.45 6.18 13.17
CA VAL A 71 -0.31 6.29 14.10
C VAL A 71 0.75 7.31 13.68
N PHE A 72 0.69 7.84 12.46
CA PHE A 72 1.63 8.82 11.93
C PHE A 72 1.10 10.26 11.92
N PHE A 73 -0.14 10.51 12.39
CA PHE A 73 -0.67 11.87 12.50
C PHE A 73 -0.24 12.55 13.80
N HIS A 74 0.41 13.71 13.67
CA HIS A 74 0.72 14.59 14.80
C HIS A 74 -0.47 15.49 15.18
N ASP A 75 -1.18 16.03 14.18
CA ASP A 75 -2.30 16.96 14.35
C ASP A 75 -3.60 16.42 13.72
N ALA A 76 -4.74 16.84 14.28
CA ALA A 76 -6.08 16.48 13.81
C ALA A 76 -6.55 17.37 12.63
N PRO A 77 -7.41 16.87 11.73
CA PRO A 77 -8.10 15.57 11.81
C PRO A 77 -7.24 14.40 11.27
N VAL A 78 -7.24 13.30 12.02
CA VAL A 78 -6.67 12.03 11.57
C VAL A 78 -7.46 11.53 10.37
N ARG A 79 -6.77 11.17 9.28
CA ARG A 79 -7.39 10.54 8.11
C ARG A 79 -6.99 9.06 8.07
N PRO A 80 -7.95 8.13 8.13
CA PRO A 80 -7.62 6.70 8.06
C PRO A 80 -7.00 6.37 6.70
N GLY A 81 -6.16 5.34 6.71
CA GLY A 81 -5.42 4.94 5.53
C GLY A 81 -4.37 3.89 5.86
N LEU A 82 -3.54 3.59 4.86
CA LEU A 82 -2.46 2.62 4.95
C LEU A 82 -1.12 3.27 4.62
N ILE A 83 -0.06 2.79 5.27
CA ILE A 83 1.31 2.87 4.79
C ILE A 83 1.64 1.57 4.07
N ILE A 84 2.00 1.67 2.79
CA ILE A 84 2.37 0.55 1.93
C ILE A 84 3.88 0.59 1.72
N GLY A 85 4.60 -0.33 2.35
CA GLY A 85 6.03 -0.53 2.13
C GLY A 85 6.30 -1.42 0.92
N PHE A 86 7.26 -1.04 0.08
CA PHE A 86 7.65 -1.80 -1.12
C PHE A 86 9.17 -1.97 -1.28
N GLY A 87 9.93 -1.68 -0.21
CA GLY A 87 11.39 -1.86 -0.18
C GLY A 87 11.84 -3.33 -0.20
N ALA A 88 11.05 -4.22 0.43
CA ALA A 88 11.44 -5.62 0.66
C ALA A 88 10.61 -6.66 -0.13
N ILE A 89 9.41 -6.31 -0.60
CA ILE A 89 8.55 -7.21 -1.38
C ILE A 89 9.11 -7.42 -2.80
N GLU A 90 9.09 -8.63 -3.33
CA GLU A 90 9.46 -8.86 -4.73
C GLU A 90 8.38 -8.35 -5.69
N THR A 91 8.78 -7.90 -6.88
CA THR A 91 7.85 -7.27 -7.84
C THR A 91 6.72 -8.21 -8.26
N LEU A 92 7.01 -9.52 -8.35
CA LEU A 92 6.02 -10.54 -8.72
C LEU A 92 5.00 -10.82 -7.61
N ASP A 93 5.33 -10.49 -6.36
CA ASP A 93 4.47 -10.74 -5.21
C ASP A 93 3.50 -9.56 -4.94
N ILE A 94 3.73 -8.40 -5.56
CA ILE A 94 2.88 -7.21 -5.39
C ILE A 94 1.44 -7.50 -5.81
N ASP A 95 1.25 -8.07 -7.00
CA ASP A 95 -0.09 -8.29 -7.53
C ASP A 95 -0.90 -9.33 -6.73
N PRO A 96 -0.35 -10.52 -6.41
CA PRO A 96 -1.01 -11.48 -5.54
C PRO A 96 -1.30 -10.94 -4.14
N ALA A 97 -0.39 -10.15 -3.56
CA ALA A 97 -0.61 -9.54 -2.25
C ALA A 97 -1.77 -8.53 -2.29
N LEU A 98 -1.83 -7.70 -3.32
CA LEU A 98 -2.91 -6.71 -3.47
C LEU A 98 -4.24 -7.34 -3.89
N ASP A 99 -4.23 -8.49 -4.56
CA ASP A 99 -5.44 -9.30 -4.77
C ASP A 99 -6.04 -9.76 -3.45
N LYS A 100 -5.22 -10.32 -2.54
CA LYS A 100 -5.67 -10.72 -1.19
C LYS A 100 -6.27 -9.54 -0.42
N VAL A 101 -5.65 -8.36 -0.51
CA VAL A 101 -6.17 -7.14 0.14
C VAL A 101 -7.51 -6.73 -0.45
N ARG A 102 -7.64 -6.72 -1.79
CA ARG A 102 -8.91 -6.43 -2.47
C ARG A 102 -10.01 -7.40 -2.04
N ASP A 103 -9.71 -8.68 -2.01
CA ASP A 103 -10.69 -9.72 -1.69
C ASP A 103 -11.17 -9.59 -0.24
N ILE A 104 -10.29 -9.21 0.70
CA ILE A 104 -10.67 -8.88 2.08
C ILE A 104 -11.55 -7.63 2.13
N LEU A 105 -11.18 -6.55 1.41
CA LEU A 105 -11.97 -5.32 1.36
C LEU A 105 -13.39 -5.55 0.84
N GLN A 106 -13.55 -6.45 -0.13
CA GLN A 106 -14.85 -6.87 -0.66
C GLN A 106 -15.67 -7.70 0.34
N GLN A 107 -15.04 -8.36 1.30
CA GLN A 107 -15.72 -9.15 2.33
C GLN A 107 -16.17 -8.31 3.54
N ILE A 108 -15.43 -7.24 3.87
CA ILE A 108 -15.67 -6.41 5.05
C ILE A 108 -16.42 -5.10 4.75
N GLY A 109 -16.63 -4.80 3.47
CA GLY A 109 -17.42 -3.66 2.96
C GLY A 109 -18.67 -4.10 2.23
#